data_AF-A0A9D1ZE18-F1
#
_entry.id   AF-A0A9D1ZE18-F1
#
_cell.length_a   1.000
_cell.length_b   1.000
_cell.length_c   1.000
_cell.angle_alpha   90.00
_cell.angle_beta   90.00
_cell.angle_gamma   90.00
#
_symmetry.space_group_name_H-M   'P 1'
#
loop_
_entity.id
_entity.type
_entity.pdbx_description
1 polymer ?
#
loop_
_entity_poly.entity_id
_entity_poly.type
_entity_poly.pdbx_seq_one_letter_code
_entity_poly.pdbx_strand_id
1 'polypeptide(L)'
;MDEKIFIIGFGFIGRYLAPCYEALLGQPGPGNVLAVKASTRGLEELRQQYPYAISVGDTAAVLEREHPSILVLCPPPTEVPGIVREILAPYFERCRREGRKLPVIYTFAPTPAADWFRDELGEGTLAAKILPNVVDRIGSINMAPIGTNFISLDPRAPWPEAEREKLCRFLSPFGENIFLTDDDSLALLAVKITAHIFYEISFSVADVCGSRGIPVTLAQLGSAVRAARFSMPDCQLPQLCPCGYDGLPDRVAEFMRRLTLAWYAGIEAYAGSLSYTIPLETVRHINSLSFELNVLPVQLETREKLHENTRNHGTKGGVLEKGCIFFERYLRHPLEEMTARVLDGEWEEDFFDFVQGMSYTISLAAYRQSYRLTGR
;
A
#
# COMPACT_ATOMS: atom_id res chain seq x y z
N MET A 1 -4.96 -31.43 1.95
CA MET A 1 -5.22 -30.96 0.57
C MET A 1 -3.94 -30.34 0.10
N ASP A 2 -3.33 -30.88 -0.96
CA ASP A 2 -2.07 -30.38 -1.51
C ASP A 2 -2.39 -29.15 -2.37
N GLU A 3 -2.63 -28.03 -1.71
CA GLU A 3 -2.85 -26.73 -2.37
C GLU A 3 -1.62 -26.38 -3.21
N LYS A 4 -1.84 -25.99 -4.46
CA LYS A 4 -0.79 -25.58 -5.39
C LYS A 4 -1.00 -24.13 -5.81
N ILE A 5 0.01 -23.31 -5.56
CA ILE A 5 0.05 -21.89 -5.92
C ILE A 5 0.94 -21.74 -7.15
N PHE A 6 0.41 -21.10 -8.18
CA PHE A 6 1.18 -20.73 -9.35
C PHE A 6 1.29 -19.22 -9.50
N ILE A 7 2.52 -18.71 -9.42
CA ILE A 7 2.85 -17.29 -9.46
C ILE A 7 3.23 -16.91 -10.89
N ILE A 8 2.44 -16.03 -11.51
CA ILE A 8 2.70 -15.50 -12.84
C ILE A 8 3.25 -14.09 -12.67
N GLY A 9 4.55 -13.91 -12.95
CA GLY A 9 5.27 -12.66 -12.72
C GLY A 9 6.06 -12.67 -11.41
N PHE A 10 7.14 -13.46 -11.34
CA PHE A 10 8.02 -13.49 -10.16
C PHE A 10 9.01 -12.30 -10.13
N GLY A 11 8.44 -11.10 -10.04
CA GLY A 11 9.10 -9.81 -9.91
C GLY A 11 9.19 -9.34 -8.44
N PHE A 12 9.12 -8.04 -8.19
CA PHE A 12 9.15 -7.50 -6.82
C PHE A 12 8.00 -8.01 -5.96
N ILE A 13 6.75 -7.82 -6.37
CA ILE A 13 5.57 -8.23 -5.58
C ILE A 13 5.51 -9.76 -5.41
N GLY A 14 5.71 -10.54 -6.48
CA GLY A 14 5.70 -12.00 -6.38
C GLY A 14 6.71 -12.56 -5.39
N ARG A 15 7.87 -11.89 -5.21
CA ARG A 15 8.87 -12.23 -4.20
C ARG A 15 8.50 -11.76 -2.81
N TYR A 16 7.93 -10.56 -2.72
CA TYR A 16 7.50 -9.95 -1.47
C TYR A 16 6.39 -10.77 -0.78
N LEU A 17 5.56 -11.47 -1.55
CA LEU A 17 4.50 -12.34 -1.06
C LEU A 17 4.97 -13.67 -0.44
N ALA A 18 6.28 -13.91 -0.29
CA ALA A 18 6.79 -15.14 0.30
C ALA A 18 6.16 -15.51 1.67
N PRO A 19 6.01 -14.57 2.62
CA PRO A 19 5.32 -14.85 3.89
C PRO A 19 3.87 -15.30 3.70
N CYS A 20 3.18 -14.83 2.65
CA CYS A 20 1.80 -15.21 2.35
C CYS A 20 1.70 -16.68 1.88
N TYR A 21 2.70 -17.15 1.11
CA TYR A 21 2.78 -18.55 0.71
C TYR A 21 3.01 -19.45 1.93
N GLU A 22 3.87 -19.03 2.85
CA GLU A 22 4.13 -19.72 4.12
C GLU A 22 2.90 -19.74 5.03
N ALA A 23 2.18 -18.63 5.15
CA ALA A 23 0.97 -18.57 5.97
C ALA A 23 -0.09 -19.60 5.52
N LEU A 24 -0.21 -19.81 4.21
CA LEU A 24 -1.16 -20.77 3.65
C LEU A 24 -0.65 -22.22 3.68
N LEU A 25 0.62 -22.44 3.34
CA LEU A 25 1.19 -23.76 3.07
C LEU A 25 2.10 -24.30 4.19
N GLY A 26 2.46 -23.47 5.18
CA GLY A 26 3.45 -23.78 6.21
C GLY A 26 4.88 -23.66 5.66
N GLN A 27 5.41 -24.76 5.13
CA GLN A 27 6.76 -24.82 4.55
C GLN A 27 6.65 -25.11 3.04
N PRO A 28 6.39 -24.08 2.21
CA PRO A 28 6.21 -24.26 0.78
C PRO A 28 7.48 -24.77 0.10
N GLY A 29 7.35 -25.85 -0.65
CA GLY A 29 8.42 -26.41 -1.48
C GLY A 29 8.09 -26.34 -2.99
N PRO A 30 8.95 -26.94 -3.84
CA PRO A 30 8.80 -26.86 -5.30
C PRO A 30 7.58 -27.64 -5.84
N GLY A 31 7.00 -28.54 -5.03
CA GLY A 31 5.75 -29.23 -5.37
C GLY A 31 4.49 -28.43 -5.06
N ASN A 32 4.58 -27.37 -4.23
CA ASN A 32 3.44 -26.56 -3.80
C ASN A 32 3.44 -25.18 -4.45
N VAL A 33 4.62 -24.57 -4.64
CA VAL A 33 4.76 -23.23 -5.20
C VAL A 33 5.59 -23.28 -6.47
N LEU A 34 4.95 -22.84 -7.55
CA LEU A 34 5.53 -22.71 -8.88
C LEU A 34 5.55 -21.23 -9.24
N ALA A 35 6.59 -20.77 -9.91
CA ALA A 35 6.73 -19.38 -10.29
C ALA A 35 7.28 -19.25 -11.71
N VAL A 36 6.69 -18.35 -12.50
CA VAL A 36 7.19 -17.99 -13.84
C VAL A 36 7.65 -16.54 -13.88
N LYS A 37 8.81 -16.33 -14.49
CA LYS A 37 9.28 -15.00 -14.93
C LYS A 37 9.15 -14.84 -16.44
N ALA A 38 9.05 -13.59 -16.87
CA ALA A 38 9.11 -13.22 -18.29
C ALA A 38 10.53 -13.33 -18.89
N SER A 39 11.60 -13.24 -18.08
CA SER A 39 12.99 -13.28 -18.56
C SER A 39 13.92 -14.07 -17.64
N THR A 40 15.07 -14.47 -18.19
CA THR A 40 16.13 -15.22 -17.48
C THR A 40 16.95 -14.37 -16.51
N ARG A 41 16.74 -13.05 -16.48
CA ARG A 41 17.52 -12.13 -15.64
C ARG A 41 17.34 -12.46 -14.16
N GLY A 42 18.46 -12.74 -13.49
CA GLY A 42 18.53 -13.08 -12.07
C GLY A 42 17.85 -14.40 -11.70
N LEU A 43 17.62 -15.30 -12.67
CA LEU A 43 16.90 -16.56 -12.43
C LEU A 43 17.61 -17.46 -11.42
N GLU A 44 18.93 -17.64 -11.58
CA GLU A 44 19.71 -18.53 -10.71
C GLU A 44 19.80 -18.01 -9.27
N GLU A 45 19.95 -16.69 -9.11
CA GLU A 45 19.91 -16.04 -7.78
C GLU A 45 18.56 -16.30 -7.09
N LEU A 46 17.46 -16.20 -7.84
CA LEU A 46 16.13 -16.46 -7.29
C LEU A 46 15.92 -17.94 -6.94
N ARG A 47 16.45 -18.87 -7.74
CA ARG A 47 16.40 -20.31 -7.45
C ARG A 47 17.21 -20.69 -6.22
N GLN A 48 18.26 -19.95 -5.91
CA GLN A 48 19.02 -20.12 -4.67
C GLN A 48 18.31 -19.51 -3.46
N GLN A 49 17.61 -18.40 -3.67
CA GLN A 49 16.95 -17.64 -2.60
C GLN A 49 15.61 -18.26 -2.16
N TYR A 50 14.85 -18.86 -3.08
CA TYR A 50 13.51 -19.37 -2.82
C TYR A 50 13.43 -20.88 -3.03
N PRO A 51 12.72 -21.62 -2.14
CA PRO A 51 12.56 -23.07 -2.26
C PRO A 51 11.52 -23.49 -3.32
N TYR A 52 11.21 -22.61 -4.28
CA TYR A 52 10.12 -22.78 -5.24
C TYR A 52 10.64 -23.31 -6.58
N ALA A 53 9.76 -23.93 -7.36
CA ALA A 53 10.06 -24.26 -8.74
C ALA A 53 9.92 -23.00 -9.60
N ILE A 54 11.04 -22.45 -10.09
CA ILE A 54 11.05 -21.21 -10.87
C ILE A 54 11.44 -21.49 -12.34
N SER A 55 10.56 -21.15 -13.27
CA SER A 55 10.75 -21.30 -14.72
C SER A 55 10.57 -19.95 -15.47
N VAL A 56 10.78 -19.96 -16.79
CA VAL A 56 10.78 -18.75 -17.63
C VAL A 56 9.95 -18.98 -18.88
N GLY A 57 9.00 -18.09 -19.14
CA GLY A 57 8.26 -18.02 -20.40
C GLY A 57 7.33 -19.21 -20.70
N ASP A 58 7.12 -20.12 -19.76
CA ASP A 58 6.40 -21.40 -19.97
C ASP A 58 5.05 -21.47 -19.25
N THR A 59 4.41 -20.32 -18.99
CA THR A 59 3.16 -20.20 -18.21
C THR A 59 2.08 -21.22 -18.62
N ALA A 60 1.79 -21.34 -19.92
CA ALA A 60 0.77 -22.26 -20.42
C ALA A 60 1.13 -23.73 -20.12
N ALA A 61 2.39 -24.11 -20.31
CA ALA A 61 2.86 -25.48 -20.08
C ALA A 61 2.81 -25.84 -18.58
N VAL A 62 3.11 -24.89 -17.70
CA VAL A 62 3.00 -25.09 -16.24
C VAL A 62 1.54 -25.29 -15.83
N LEU A 63 0.61 -24.48 -16.33
CA LEU A 63 -0.82 -24.62 -16.04
C LEU A 63 -1.37 -26.00 -16.41
N GLU A 64 -1.03 -26.48 -17.61
CA GLU A 64 -1.47 -27.78 -18.12
C GLU A 64 -0.83 -28.96 -17.38
N ARG A 65 0.38 -28.80 -16.85
CA ARG A 65 1.08 -29.87 -16.13
C ARG A 65 0.66 -29.95 -14.65
N GLU A 66 0.49 -28.79 -14.01
CA GLU A 66 0.46 -28.73 -12.55
C GLU A 66 -0.94 -28.58 -11.96
N HIS A 67 -1.89 -28.07 -12.74
CA HIS A 67 -3.26 -27.80 -12.32
C HIS A 67 -3.35 -27.07 -10.97
N PRO A 68 -2.77 -25.86 -10.87
CA PRO A 68 -2.78 -25.11 -9.62
C PRO A 68 -4.22 -24.79 -9.21
N SER A 69 -4.44 -24.65 -7.91
CA SER A 69 -5.71 -24.24 -7.31
C SER A 69 -5.79 -22.73 -7.09
N ILE A 70 -4.64 -22.06 -7.00
CA ILE A 70 -4.53 -20.60 -6.87
C ILE A 70 -3.57 -20.07 -7.94
N LEU A 71 -3.99 -19.02 -8.64
CA LEU A 71 -3.14 -18.21 -9.50
C LEU A 71 -2.82 -16.89 -8.81
N VAL A 72 -1.54 -16.58 -8.64
CA VAL A 72 -1.09 -15.29 -8.13
C VAL A 72 -0.56 -14.48 -9.30
N LEU A 73 -1.29 -13.44 -9.69
CA LEU A 73 -0.92 -12.57 -10.80
C LEU A 73 -0.17 -11.34 -10.27
N CYS A 74 1.13 -11.29 -10.56
CA CYS A 74 2.00 -10.15 -10.27
C CYS A 74 2.79 -9.61 -11.50
N PRO A 75 2.30 -9.71 -12.76
CA PRO A 75 2.98 -9.06 -13.88
C PRO A 75 2.72 -7.53 -13.87
N PRO A 76 3.44 -6.75 -14.68
CA PRO A 76 3.09 -5.36 -14.94
C PRO A 76 1.62 -5.22 -15.40
N PRO A 77 0.90 -4.14 -15.02
CA PRO A 77 -0.53 -3.99 -15.32
C PRO A 77 -0.85 -4.07 -16.82
N THR A 78 0.05 -3.55 -17.66
CA THR A 78 -0.07 -3.57 -19.12
C THR A 78 -0.01 -4.98 -19.73
N GLU A 79 0.58 -5.95 -19.02
CA GLU A 79 0.73 -7.33 -19.49
C GLU A 79 -0.44 -8.23 -19.04
N VAL A 80 -1.18 -7.84 -17.99
CA VAL A 80 -2.29 -8.64 -17.44
C VAL A 80 -3.32 -9.00 -18.52
N PRO A 81 -3.81 -8.07 -19.37
CA PRO A 81 -4.81 -8.41 -20.38
C PRO A 81 -4.35 -9.48 -21.37
N GLY A 82 -3.09 -9.40 -21.82
CA GLY A 82 -2.51 -10.38 -22.74
C GLY A 82 -2.41 -11.77 -22.10
N ILE A 83 -1.88 -11.84 -20.88
CA ILE A 83 -1.78 -13.10 -20.11
C ILE A 83 -3.16 -13.74 -19.93
N VAL A 84 -4.16 -12.95 -19.55
CA VAL A 84 -5.50 -13.47 -19.27
C VAL A 84 -6.16 -13.97 -20.55
N ARG A 85 -6.13 -13.20 -21.64
CA ARG A 85 -6.82 -13.55 -22.89
C ARG A 85 -6.12 -14.66 -23.66
N GLU A 86 -4.79 -14.63 -23.72
CA GLU A 86 -4.03 -15.55 -24.57
C GLU A 86 -3.66 -16.86 -23.86
N ILE A 87 -3.58 -16.84 -22.52
CA ILE A 87 -3.11 -18.00 -21.74
C ILE A 87 -4.21 -18.51 -20.80
N LEU A 88 -4.79 -17.65 -19.96
CA LEU A 88 -5.75 -18.11 -18.96
C LEU A 88 -7.10 -18.49 -19.58
N ALA A 89 -7.62 -17.73 -20.54
CA ALA A 89 -8.92 -18.03 -21.16
C ALA A 89 -8.95 -19.42 -21.83
N PRO A 90 -7.95 -19.82 -22.66
CA PRO A 90 -7.89 -21.18 -23.19
C PRO A 90 -7.80 -22.27 -22.10
N TYR A 91 -7.05 -22.02 -21.02
CA TYR A 91 -6.90 -22.96 -19.91
C TYR A 91 -8.21 -23.12 -19.11
N PHE A 92 -8.88 -22.01 -18.79
CA PHE A 92 -10.15 -22.01 -18.06
C PHE A 92 -11.24 -22.71 -18.86
N GLU A 93 -11.32 -22.47 -20.17
CA GLU A 93 -12.28 -23.14 -21.04
C GLU A 93 -12.05 -24.66 -21.07
N ARG A 94 -10.79 -25.09 -21.14
CA ARG A 94 -10.44 -26.51 -21.04
C ARG A 94 -10.86 -27.10 -19.69
N CYS A 95 -10.59 -26.40 -18.59
CA CYS A 95 -11.02 -26.82 -17.26
C CYS A 95 -12.53 -27.03 -17.19
N ARG A 96 -13.33 -26.13 -17.77
CA ARG A 96 -14.80 -26.29 -17.83
C ARG A 96 -15.20 -27.53 -18.62
N ARG A 97 -14.65 -27.68 -19.83
CA ARG A 97 -14.94 -28.83 -20.69
C ARG A 97 -14.61 -30.17 -20.02
N GLU A 98 -13.57 -30.19 -19.20
CA GLU A 98 -13.11 -31.38 -18.47
C GLU A 98 -13.74 -31.53 -17.07
N GLY A 99 -14.65 -30.63 -16.67
CA GLY A 99 -15.28 -30.64 -15.35
C GLY A 99 -14.32 -30.40 -14.18
N ARG A 100 -13.16 -29.80 -14.44
CA ARG A 100 -12.15 -29.47 -13.42
C ARG A 100 -12.54 -28.22 -12.65
N LYS A 101 -12.16 -28.15 -11.37
CA LYS A 101 -12.29 -26.93 -10.56
C LYS A 101 -11.43 -25.82 -11.18
N LEU A 102 -12.02 -24.64 -11.37
CA LEU A 102 -11.28 -23.46 -11.81
C LEU A 102 -10.37 -22.94 -10.68
N PRO A 103 -9.14 -22.50 -10.97
CA PRO A 103 -8.32 -21.88 -9.96
C PRO A 103 -8.86 -20.51 -9.55
N VAL A 104 -8.62 -20.13 -8.30
CA VAL A 104 -8.93 -18.78 -7.80
C VAL A 104 -7.79 -17.83 -8.17
N ILE A 105 -8.14 -16.63 -8.63
CA ILE A 105 -7.16 -15.62 -9.05
C ILE A 105 -6.96 -14.60 -7.94
N TYR A 106 -5.73 -14.47 -7.46
CA TYR A 106 -5.28 -13.36 -6.62
C TYR A 106 -4.44 -12.42 -7.48
N THR A 107 -4.99 -11.27 -7.85
CA THR A 107 -4.28 -10.28 -8.66
C THR A 107 -3.78 -9.13 -7.81
N PHE A 108 -2.51 -8.79 -7.99
CA PHE A 108 -1.84 -7.67 -7.33
C PHE A 108 -1.61 -6.49 -8.29
N ALA A 109 -2.14 -6.59 -9.51
CA ALA A 109 -2.13 -5.49 -10.44
C ALA A 109 -3.23 -4.48 -10.08
N PRO A 110 -2.94 -3.16 -10.08
CA PRO A 110 -3.94 -2.11 -9.83
C PRO A 110 -5.07 -2.07 -10.87
N THR A 111 -4.82 -2.58 -12.06
CA THR A 111 -5.79 -2.80 -13.12
C THR A 111 -5.51 -4.14 -13.79
N PRO A 112 -6.53 -4.83 -14.31
CA PRO A 112 -7.96 -4.48 -14.35
C PRO A 112 -8.69 -4.71 -13.02
N ALA A 113 -9.97 -4.32 -12.97
CA ALA A 113 -10.86 -4.56 -11.82
C ALA A 113 -11.18 -6.06 -11.64
N ALA A 114 -11.67 -6.45 -10.46
CA ALA A 114 -11.93 -7.86 -10.14
C ALA A 114 -13.01 -8.51 -11.03
N ASP A 115 -14.05 -7.76 -11.38
CA ASP A 115 -15.17 -8.19 -12.23
C ASP A 115 -14.78 -8.45 -13.69
N TRP A 116 -13.81 -7.70 -14.21
CA TRP A 116 -13.27 -7.89 -15.56
C TRP A 116 -12.75 -9.31 -15.79
N PHE A 117 -12.18 -9.97 -14.77
CA PHE A 117 -11.69 -11.34 -14.91
C PHE A 117 -12.82 -12.32 -15.20
N ARG A 118 -14.01 -12.12 -14.60
CA ARG A 118 -15.18 -12.93 -14.90
C ARG A 118 -15.71 -12.64 -16.31
N ASP A 119 -15.67 -11.38 -16.76
CA ASP A 119 -16.12 -11.02 -18.11
C ASP A 119 -15.26 -11.69 -19.19
N GLU A 120 -13.94 -11.77 -18.97
CA GLU A 120 -13.01 -12.37 -19.94
C GLU A 120 -12.92 -13.90 -19.81
N LEU A 121 -12.96 -14.42 -18.59
CA LEU A 121 -12.75 -15.85 -18.35
C LEU A 121 -14.05 -16.63 -18.28
N GLY A 122 -15.21 -15.99 -18.11
CA GLY A 122 -16.54 -16.61 -18.04
C GLY A 122 -17.01 -16.96 -16.63
N GLU A 123 -18.23 -17.52 -16.53
CA GLU A 123 -18.88 -17.86 -15.26
C GLU A 123 -18.08 -18.86 -14.40
N GLY A 124 -18.27 -18.77 -13.09
CA GLY A 124 -17.55 -19.56 -12.09
C GLY A 124 -16.15 -19.06 -11.76
N THR A 125 -15.63 -18.05 -12.47
CA THR A 125 -14.34 -17.43 -12.18
C THR A 125 -14.41 -16.65 -10.87
N LEU A 126 -13.48 -16.94 -9.94
CA LEU A 126 -13.28 -16.17 -8.72
C LEU A 126 -11.98 -15.39 -8.84
N ALA A 127 -12.07 -14.06 -8.71
CA ALA A 127 -10.92 -13.16 -8.74
C ALA A 127 -10.99 -12.16 -7.58
N ALA A 128 -9.88 -12.04 -6.85
CA ALA A 128 -9.66 -11.03 -5.83
C ALA A 128 -8.55 -10.10 -6.31
N LYS A 129 -8.89 -8.82 -6.45
CA LYS A 129 -7.93 -7.74 -6.63
C LYS A 129 -7.44 -7.28 -5.27
N ILE A 130 -6.12 -7.22 -5.11
CA ILE A 130 -5.49 -6.99 -3.82
C ILE A 130 -4.51 -5.84 -3.95
N LEU A 131 -4.69 -4.81 -3.12
CA LEU A 131 -3.67 -3.82 -2.82
C LEU A 131 -3.08 -4.17 -1.45
N PRO A 132 -1.97 -4.92 -1.40
CA PRO A 132 -1.42 -5.39 -0.14
C PRO A 132 -0.71 -4.26 0.61
N ASN A 133 -0.54 -4.44 1.91
CA ASN A 133 0.44 -3.66 2.64
C ASN A 133 1.86 -4.07 2.17
N VAL A 134 2.54 -3.15 1.46
CA VAL A 134 3.89 -3.36 0.93
C VAL A 134 5.01 -2.91 1.87
N VAL A 135 4.67 -2.66 3.14
CA VAL A 135 5.63 -2.38 4.21
C VAL A 135 5.46 -3.42 5.30
N ASP A 136 6.27 -4.48 5.29
CA ASP A 136 6.23 -5.58 6.26
C ASP A 136 7.06 -5.28 7.51
N ARG A 137 8.19 -4.58 7.33
CA ARG A 137 9.11 -4.22 8.41
C ARG A 137 9.69 -2.82 8.24
N ILE A 138 9.93 -2.17 9.38
CA ILE A 138 10.71 -0.94 9.47
C ILE A 138 11.75 -1.16 10.56
N GLY A 139 13.03 -1.12 10.18
CA GLY A 139 14.10 -1.72 10.99
C GLY A 139 13.74 -3.14 11.47
N SER A 140 13.70 -3.35 12.78
CA SER A 140 13.33 -4.63 13.39
C SER A 140 11.85 -4.78 13.72
N ILE A 141 11.00 -3.79 13.46
CA ILE A 141 9.61 -3.77 13.90
C ILE A 141 8.71 -4.38 12.82
N ASN A 142 7.85 -5.31 13.22
CA ASN A 142 6.82 -5.89 12.36
C ASN A 142 5.66 -4.90 12.18
N MET A 143 5.32 -4.58 10.93
CA MET A 143 4.26 -3.63 10.58
C MET A 143 2.87 -4.26 10.46
N ALA A 144 2.75 -5.58 10.46
CA ALA A 144 1.46 -6.26 10.37
C ALA A 144 0.38 -5.73 11.35
N PRO A 145 0.67 -5.34 12.62
CA PRO A 145 -0.35 -4.83 13.53
C PRO A 145 -0.98 -3.49 13.11
N ILE A 146 -0.34 -2.74 12.20
CA ILE A 146 -0.86 -1.49 11.62
C ILE A 146 -1.03 -1.57 10.09
N GLY A 147 -0.79 -2.75 9.52
CA GLY A 147 -0.87 -2.99 8.09
C GLY A 147 -2.30 -3.25 7.63
N THR A 148 -2.64 -2.79 6.43
CA THR A 148 -3.96 -3.02 5.82
C THR A 148 -3.84 -3.51 4.39
N ASN A 149 -4.54 -4.60 4.08
CA ASN A 149 -4.72 -5.11 2.74
C ASN A 149 -6.11 -4.72 2.23
N PHE A 150 -6.19 -4.04 1.09
CA PHE A 150 -7.47 -3.74 0.45
C PHE A 150 -7.79 -4.84 -0.56
N ILE A 151 -8.96 -5.45 -0.40
CA ILE A 151 -9.40 -6.59 -1.18
C ILE A 151 -10.70 -6.24 -1.88
N SER A 152 -10.69 -6.27 -3.20
CA SER A 152 -11.88 -6.09 -4.04
C SER A 152 -12.22 -7.38 -4.76
N LEU A 153 -13.48 -7.78 -4.66
CA LEU A 153 -14.02 -9.01 -5.24
C LEU A 153 -15.05 -8.66 -6.32
N ASP A 154 -15.26 -9.54 -7.30
CA ASP A 154 -16.40 -9.40 -8.22
C ASP A 154 -17.72 -9.51 -7.41
N PRO A 155 -18.56 -8.45 -7.37
CA PRO A 155 -19.81 -8.48 -6.61
C PRO A 155 -20.84 -9.48 -7.17
N ARG A 156 -20.66 -9.95 -8.40
CA ARG A 156 -21.55 -10.89 -9.08
C ARG A 156 -21.16 -12.35 -8.83
N ALA A 157 -19.98 -12.61 -8.30
CA ALA A 157 -19.46 -13.95 -8.08
C ALA A 157 -19.78 -14.46 -6.67
N PRO A 158 -20.40 -15.65 -6.49
CA PRO A 158 -20.64 -16.21 -5.18
C PRO A 158 -19.34 -16.76 -4.61
N TRP A 159 -18.70 -16.01 -3.71
CA TRP A 159 -17.48 -16.42 -3.03
C TRP A 159 -17.79 -17.42 -1.90
N PRO A 160 -17.34 -18.69 -2.00
CA PRO A 160 -17.49 -19.65 -0.91
C PRO A 160 -16.72 -19.19 0.34
N GLU A 161 -17.27 -19.45 1.53
CA GLU A 161 -16.64 -19.07 2.79
C GLU A 161 -15.21 -19.63 2.92
N ALA A 162 -15.02 -20.89 2.55
CA ALA A 162 -13.70 -21.52 2.56
C ALA A 162 -12.65 -20.81 1.67
N GLU A 163 -13.06 -20.21 0.54
CA GLU A 163 -12.13 -19.45 -0.31
C GLU A 163 -11.87 -18.04 0.26
N ARG A 164 -12.83 -17.45 0.97
CA ARG A 164 -12.64 -16.19 1.71
C ARG A 164 -11.70 -16.37 2.88
N GLU A 165 -11.90 -17.40 3.71
CA GLU A 165 -11.01 -17.75 4.82
C GLU A 165 -9.59 -18.01 4.32
N LYS A 166 -9.46 -18.72 3.20
CA LYS A 166 -8.17 -18.99 2.57
C LYS A 166 -7.46 -17.71 2.12
N LEU A 167 -8.18 -16.80 1.47
CA LEU A 167 -7.67 -15.48 1.07
C LEU A 167 -7.23 -14.66 2.29
N CYS A 168 -8.04 -14.64 3.36
CA CYS A 168 -7.70 -13.96 4.60
C CYS A 168 -6.42 -14.53 5.23
N ARG A 169 -6.30 -15.85 5.29
CA ARG A 169 -5.11 -16.54 5.80
C ARG A 169 -3.88 -16.23 4.96
N PHE A 170 -4.02 -16.24 3.63
CA PHE A 170 -2.95 -15.89 2.70
C PHE A 170 -2.40 -14.48 2.99
N LEU A 171 -3.27 -13.49 3.21
CA LEU A 171 -2.85 -12.10 3.44
C LEU A 171 -2.53 -11.75 4.91
N SER A 172 -2.82 -12.65 5.85
CA SER A 172 -2.62 -12.42 7.29
C SER A 172 -1.22 -11.93 7.71
N PRO A 173 -0.10 -12.28 7.05
CA PRO A 173 1.21 -11.74 7.41
C PRO A 173 1.33 -10.21 7.26
N PHE A 174 0.47 -9.60 6.46
CA PHE A 174 0.54 -8.17 6.11
C PHE A 174 -0.43 -7.29 6.90
N GLY A 175 -1.22 -7.89 7.80
CA GLY A 175 -2.13 -7.19 8.69
C GLY A 175 -3.59 -7.42 8.37
N GLU A 176 -4.40 -6.39 8.65
CA GLU A 176 -5.84 -6.46 8.57
C GLU A 176 -6.34 -6.56 7.12
N ASN A 177 -7.28 -7.47 6.87
CA ASN A 177 -7.89 -7.67 5.56
C ASN A 177 -9.20 -6.92 5.47
N ILE A 178 -9.28 -5.96 4.56
CA ILE A 178 -10.42 -5.05 4.44
C ILE A 178 -11.04 -5.22 3.06
N PHE A 179 -12.29 -5.70 3.05
CA PHE A 179 -13.04 -5.90 1.83
C PHE A 179 -13.70 -4.59 1.41
N LEU A 180 -13.34 -4.12 0.22
CA LEU A 180 -13.73 -2.82 -0.32
C LEU A 180 -14.10 -2.96 -1.78
N THR A 181 -14.96 -2.08 -2.28
CA THR A 181 -15.09 -1.90 -3.72
C THR A 181 -13.79 -1.33 -4.32
N ASP A 182 -13.62 -1.46 -5.64
CA ASP A 182 -12.50 -0.83 -6.34
C ASP A 182 -12.50 0.69 -6.12
N ASP A 183 -13.68 1.33 -6.14
CA ASP A 183 -13.80 2.78 -5.97
C ASP A 183 -13.42 3.23 -4.55
N ASP A 184 -13.91 2.52 -3.52
CA ASP A 184 -13.52 2.77 -2.12
C ASP A 184 -12.01 2.58 -1.92
N SER A 185 -11.43 1.55 -2.56
CA SER A 185 -9.98 1.30 -2.48
C SER A 185 -9.16 2.44 -3.08
N LEU A 186 -9.59 3.02 -4.21
CA LEU A 186 -8.92 4.17 -4.83
C LEU A 186 -9.06 5.44 -3.98
N ALA A 187 -10.23 5.64 -3.36
CA ALA A 187 -10.48 6.75 -2.43
C ALA A 187 -9.55 6.71 -1.22
N LEU A 188 -9.40 5.54 -0.60
CA LEU A 188 -8.57 5.32 0.59
C LEU A 188 -7.08 5.24 0.25
N LEU A 189 -6.71 4.84 -0.97
CA LEU A 189 -5.32 4.94 -1.42
C LEU A 189 -4.84 6.40 -1.44
N ALA A 190 -5.70 7.36 -1.78
CA ALA A 190 -5.34 8.77 -1.77
C ALA A 190 -4.95 9.26 -0.36
N VAL A 191 -5.63 8.76 0.68
CA VAL A 191 -5.28 9.04 2.08
C VAL A 191 -3.88 8.53 2.42
N LYS A 192 -3.54 7.30 2.01
CA LYS A 192 -2.19 6.72 2.19
C LYS A 192 -1.11 7.61 1.57
N ILE A 193 -1.36 8.13 0.36
CA ILE A 193 -0.44 9.04 -0.32
C ILE A 193 -0.27 10.35 0.44
N THR A 194 -1.34 10.98 0.90
CA THR A 194 -1.26 12.22 1.67
C THR A 194 -0.53 12.03 3.00
N ALA A 195 -0.71 10.89 3.67
CA ALA A 195 0.06 10.56 4.87
C ALA A 195 1.56 10.44 4.57
N HIS A 196 1.94 9.82 3.45
CA HIS A 196 3.34 9.68 3.03
C HIS A 196 4.05 11.02 2.83
N ILE A 197 3.34 12.10 2.46
CA ILE A 197 3.94 13.43 2.28
C ILE A 197 4.57 13.98 3.56
N PHE A 198 4.27 13.40 4.74
CA PHE A 198 4.97 13.76 5.98
C PHE A 198 6.49 13.54 5.93
N TYR A 199 7.00 12.73 5.00
CA TYR A 199 8.44 12.64 4.74
C TYR A 199 9.00 14.00 4.33
N GLU A 200 8.43 14.58 3.30
CA GLU A 200 8.87 15.87 2.75
C GLU A 200 8.64 17.02 3.74
N ILE A 201 7.52 16.98 4.48
CA ILE A 201 7.26 17.94 5.58
C ILE A 201 8.40 17.89 6.60
N SER A 202 8.77 16.68 7.05
CA SER A 202 9.81 16.50 8.05
C SER A 202 11.19 16.90 7.54
N PHE A 203 11.47 16.67 6.25
CA PHE A 203 12.70 17.13 5.61
C PHE A 203 12.79 18.65 5.60
N SER A 204 11.73 19.34 5.15
CA SER A 204 11.71 20.81 5.08
C SER A 204 11.89 21.44 6.46
N VAL A 205 11.22 20.90 7.50
CA VAL A 205 11.37 21.40 8.87
C VAL A 205 12.81 21.19 9.38
N ALA A 206 13.37 19.98 9.19
CA ALA A 206 14.73 19.69 9.61
C ALA A 206 15.77 20.59 8.90
N ASP A 207 15.59 20.81 7.61
CA ASP A 207 16.49 21.65 6.80
C ASP A 207 16.45 23.11 7.25
N VAL A 208 15.27 23.67 7.52
CA VAL A 208 15.13 25.05 8.03
C VAL A 208 15.75 25.18 9.43
N CYS A 209 15.43 24.27 10.35
CA CYS A 209 16.02 24.26 11.69
C CYS A 209 17.56 24.16 11.63
N GLY A 210 18.09 23.27 10.80
CA GLY A 210 19.53 23.13 10.56
C GLY A 210 20.17 24.40 10.02
N SER A 211 19.52 25.09 9.07
CA SER A 211 20.01 26.36 8.50
C SER A 211 20.11 27.50 9.53
N ARG A 212 19.29 27.44 10.59
CA ARG A 212 19.30 28.38 11.72
C ARG A 212 20.18 27.93 12.89
N GLY A 213 20.95 26.85 12.72
CA GLY A 213 21.85 26.33 13.76
C GLY A 213 21.14 25.57 14.89
N ILE A 214 19.90 25.15 14.67
CA ILE A 214 19.09 24.38 15.64
C ILE A 214 18.97 22.95 15.10
N PRO A 215 19.89 22.04 15.45
CA PRO A 215 19.86 20.69 14.90
C PRO A 215 18.66 19.92 15.44
N VAL A 216 17.76 19.52 14.54
CA VAL A 216 16.68 18.57 14.82
C VAL A 216 16.81 17.39 13.85
N THR A 217 16.59 16.19 14.35
CA THR A 217 16.70 14.96 13.56
C THR A 217 15.34 14.51 13.05
N LEU A 218 15.31 13.73 11.96
CA LEU A 218 14.09 13.09 11.50
C LEU A 218 13.49 12.15 12.54
N ALA A 219 14.35 11.46 13.31
CA ALA A 219 13.91 10.63 14.42
C ALA A 219 13.07 11.42 15.43
N GLN A 220 13.53 12.62 15.81
CA GLN A 220 12.80 13.50 16.73
C GLN A 220 11.50 14.05 16.12
N LEU A 221 11.53 14.49 14.86
CA LEU A 221 10.35 15.00 14.18
C LEU A 221 9.28 13.90 13.99
N GLY A 222 9.68 12.71 13.53
CA GLY A 222 8.79 11.56 13.41
C GLY A 222 8.20 11.13 14.75
N SER A 223 8.99 11.17 15.82
CA SER A 223 8.51 10.93 17.18
C SER A 223 7.43 11.94 17.60
N ALA A 224 7.64 13.22 17.33
CA ALA A 224 6.68 14.28 17.66
C ALA A 224 5.38 14.17 16.86
N VAL A 225 5.46 13.87 15.55
CA VAL A 225 4.28 13.64 14.70
C VAL A 225 3.44 12.49 15.25
N ARG A 226 4.08 11.38 15.61
CA ARG A 226 3.38 10.23 16.20
C ARG A 226 2.78 10.56 17.56
N ALA A 227 3.52 11.24 18.43
CA ALA A 227 3.03 11.68 19.73
C ALA A 227 1.78 12.57 19.59
N ALA A 228 1.75 13.46 18.60
CA ALA A 228 0.58 14.27 18.30
C ALA A 228 -0.62 13.40 17.89
N ARG A 229 -0.43 12.40 17.01
CA ARG A 229 -1.51 11.48 16.62
C ARG A 229 -2.03 10.65 17.79
N PHE A 230 -1.14 10.09 18.62
CA PHE A 230 -1.51 9.29 19.80
C PHE A 230 -2.15 10.11 20.92
N SER A 231 -1.97 11.44 20.92
CA SER A 231 -2.65 12.33 21.88
C SER A 231 -4.13 12.56 21.56
N MET A 232 -4.58 12.21 20.36
CA MET A 232 -5.98 12.40 19.97
C MET A 232 -6.87 11.34 20.66
N PRO A 233 -8.05 11.73 21.20
CA PRO A 233 -8.92 10.81 21.96
C PRO A 233 -9.43 9.60 21.16
N ASP A 234 -9.46 9.71 19.84
CA ASP A 234 -9.93 8.68 18.92
C ASP A 234 -8.84 7.67 18.52
N CYS A 235 -7.59 7.86 18.94
CA CYS A 235 -6.49 6.98 18.58
C CYS A 235 -6.57 5.66 19.36
N GLN A 236 -6.91 4.57 18.68
CA GLN A 236 -6.95 3.20 19.23
C GLN A 236 -5.84 2.31 18.65
N LEU A 237 -4.81 2.93 18.06
CA LEU A 237 -3.75 2.20 17.37
C LEU A 237 -2.78 1.52 18.36
N PRO A 238 -2.22 0.35 18.02
CA PRO A 238 -1.12 -0.21 18.78
C PRO A 238 0.13 0.65 18.59
N GLN A 239 0.72 1.12 19.70
CA GLN A 239 1.98 1.85 19.67
C GLN A 239 3.15 0.87 19.52
N LEU A 240 3.68 0.74 18.30
CA LEU A 240 4.74 -0.25 18.00
C LEU A 240 6.13 0.12 18.54
N CYS A 241 6.36 1.41 18.77
CA CYS A 241 7.54 1.92 19.47
C CYS A 241 7.25 3.25 20.17
N PRO A 242 7.99 3.59 21.23
CA PRO A 242 7.80 4.83 21.98
C PRO A 242 7.87 6.07 21.07
N CYS A 243 7.07 7.07 21.39
CA CYS A 243 7.12 8.37 20.74
C CYS A 243 6.85 9.50 21.75
N GLY A 244 7.40 10.67 21.48
CA GLY A 244 7.29 11.84 22.35
C GLY A 244 7.88 13.08 21.69
N TYR A 245 8.09 14.11 22.49
CA TYR A 245 8.67 15.39 22.05
C TYR A 245 10.13 15.56 22.51
N ASP A 246 10.75 14.49 23.01
CA ASP A 246 12.06 14.53 23.67
C ASP A 246 13.16 15.09 22.75
N GLY A 247 13.87 16.09 23.25
CA GLY A 247 14.99 16.72 22.56
C GLY A 247 14.62 17.69 21.43
N LEU A 248 13.33 17.96 21.21
CA LEU A 248 12.92 19.09 20.37
C LEU A 248 12.83 20.37 21.19
N PRO A 249 13.20 21.54 20.64
CA PRO A 249 12.85 22.82 21.22
C PRO A 249 11.33 22.95 21.37
N ASP A 250 10.84 23.49 22.49
CA ASP A 250 9.40 23.59 22.81
C ASP A 250 8.57 24.18 21.67
N ARG A 251 9.08 25.22 21.01
CA ARG A 251 8.41 25.87 19.87
C ARG A 251 8.29 24.95 18.66
N VAL A 252 9.32 24.16 18.36
CA VAL A 252 9.31 23.18 17.27
C VAL A 252 8.39 22.02 17.62
N ALA A 253 8.42 21.55 18.87
CA ALA A 253 7.52 20.50 19.36
C ALA A 253 6.04 20.91 19.21
N GLU A 254 5.68 22.11 19.65
CA GLU A 254 4.32 22.64 19.54
C GLU A 254 3.92 22.88 18.08
N PHE A 255 4.82 23.42 17.25
CA PHE A 255 4.58 23.58 15.82
C PHE A 255 4.29 22.23 15.15
N MET A 256 5.13 21.22 15.38
CA MET A 256 4.93 19.88 14.83
C MET A 256 3.61 19.26 15.31
N ARG A 257 3.26 19.42 16.59
CA ARG A 257 1.98 18.94 17.14
C ARG A 257 0.81 19.53 16.36
N ARG A 258 0.76 20.86 16.24
CA ARG A 258 -0.34 21.56 15.56
C ARG A 258 -0.39 21.26 14.07
N LEU A 259 0.77 21.22 13.41
CA LEU A 259 0.93 20.85 12.00
C LEU A 259 0.36 19.46 11.74
N THR A 260 0.71 18.48 12.58
CA THR A 260 0.18 17.11 12.47
C THR A 260 -1.32 17.04 12.66
N LEU A 261 -1.87 17.70 13.67
CA LEU A 261 -3.31 17.70 13.91
C LEU A 261 -4.08 18.33 12.75
N ALA A 262 -3.61 19.46 12.22
CA ALA A 262 -4.20 20.12 11.06
C ALA A 262 -4.11 19.25 9.80
N TRP A 263 -2.94 18.66 9.54
CA TRP A 263 -2.73 17.77 8.40
C TRP A 263 -3.66 16.55 8.44
N TYR A 264 -3.76 15.89 9.60
CA TYR A 264 -4.63 14.74 9.79
C TYR A 264 -6.11 15.13 9.69
N ALA A 265 -6.52 16.28 10.24
CA ALA A 265 -7.87 16.80 10.06
C ALA A 265 -8.23 17.03 8.58
N GLY A 266 -7.27 17.44 7.75
CA GLY A 266 -7.47 17.60 6.31
C GLY A 266 -7.69 16.26 5.58
N ILE A 267 -6.94 15.23 5.98
CA ILE A 267 -7.15 13.85 5.51
C ILE A 267 -8.56 13.37 5.88
N GLU A 268 -8.95 13.55 7.14
CA GLU A 268 -10.26 13.14 7.66
C GLU A 268 -11.41 13.91 6.99
N ALA A 269 -11.24 15.21 6.74
CA ALA A 269 -12.22 16.02 6.03
C ALA A 269 -12.39 15.55 4.58
N TYR A 270 -11.29 15.20 3.91
CA TYR A 270 -11.36 14.60 2.57
C TYR A 270 -12.11 13.28 2.61
N ALA A 271 -11.70 12.39 3.51
CA ALA A 271 -12.30 11.08 3.62
C ALA A 271 -13.80 11.20 3.91
N GLY A 272 -14.21 12.04 4.87
CA GLY A 272 -15.61 12.28 5.22
C GLY A 272 -16.43 13.01 4.17
N SER A 273 -15.81 13.60 3.14
CA SER A 273 -16.52 14.24 2.03
C SER A 273 -16.95 13.26 0.92
N LEU A 274 -16.48 12.01 0.99
CA LEU A 274 -16.82 10.96 0.03
C LEU A 274 -17.88 10.00 0.59
N SER A 275 -18.59 9.34 -0.33
CA SER A 275 -19.49 8.23 0.00
C SER A 275 -18.74 6.92 -0.19
N TYR A 276 -18.88 6.01 0.78
CA TYR A 276 -18.29 4.67 0.73
C TYR A 276 -19.36 3.60 0.85
N THR A 277 -19.02 2.39 0.41
CA THR A 277 -19.88 1.21 0.66
C THR A 277 -19.69 0.63 2.06
N ILE A 278 -18.65 1.07 2.78
CA ILE A 278 -18.35 0.68 4.16
C ILE A 278 -18.72 1.77 5.17
N PRO A 279 -18.89 1.44 6.46
CA PRO A 279 -19.14 2.42 7.51
C PRO A 279 -18.01 3.46 7.62
N LEU A 280 -18.37 4.70 7.95
CA LEU A 280 -17.41 5.79 8.14
C LEU A 280 -16.42 5.50 9.29
N GLU A 281 -16.84 4.77 10.32
CA GLU A 281 -15.94 4.31 11.39
C GLU A 281 -14.80 3.44 10.85
N THR A 282 -15.11 2.51 9.94
CA THR A 282 -14.10 1.68 9.25
C THR A 282 -13.16 2.55 8.41
N VAL A 283 -13.67 3.58 7.73
CA VAL A 283 -12.84 4.55 7.00
C VAL A 283 -11.85 5.27 7.93
N ARG A 284 -12.33 5.77 9.08
CA ARG A 284 -11.47 6.44 10.07
C ARG A 284 -10.41 5.52 10.66
N HIS A 285 -10.76 4.26 10.90
CA HIS A 285 -9.81 3.23 11.34
C HIS A 285 -8.71 2.99 10.29
N ILE A 286 -9.10 2.84 9.02
CA ILE A 286 -8.16 2.69 7.89
C ILE A 286 -7.23 3.91 7.79
N ASN A 287 -7.77 5.12 7.90
CA ASN A 287 -6.99 6.35 7.85
C ASN A 287 -5.99 6.42 9.00
N SER A 288 -6.40 6.02 10.21
CA SER A 288 -5.53 5.97 11.38
C SER A 288 -4.37 5.02 11.18
N LEU A 289 -4.64 3.78 10.76
CA LEU A 289 -3.61 2.77 10.46
C LEU A 289 -2.68 3.24 9.34
N SER A 290 -3.26 3.76 8.27
CA SER A 290 -2.51 4.28 7.11
C SER A 290 -1.62 5.45 7.47
N PHE A 291 -2.09 6.34 8.34
CA PHE A 291 -1.31 7.49 8.81
C PHE A 291 -0.09 7.02 9.59
N GLU A 292 -0.30 6.21 10.63
CA GLU A 292 0.78 5.66 11.46
C GLU A 292 1.81 4.87 10.64
N LEU A 293 1.35 4.00 9.72
CA LEU A 293 2.21 3.22 8.83
C LEU A 293 3.14 4.11 7.99
N ASN A 294 2.67 5.31 7.61
CA ASN A 294 3.43 6.24 6.80
C ASN A 294 4.24 7.25 7.61
N VAL A 295 3.97 7.50 8.89
CA VAL A 295 4.79 8.43 9.71
C VAL A 295 5.83 7.72 10.58
N LEU A 296 5.61 6.46 10.94
CA LEU A 296 6.56 5.63 11.69
C LEU A 296 7.94 5.49 11.01
N PRO A 297 8.05 5.34 9.68
CA PRO A 297 9.34 5.40 8.98
C PRO A 297 10.13 6.68 9.24
N VAL A 298 9.48 7.84 9.40
CA VAL A 298 10.18 9.12 9.66
C VAL A 298 10.99 9.04 10.95
N GLN A 299 10.45 8.36 11.96
CA GLN A 299 11.13 8.19 13.23
C GLN A 299 12.31 7.20 13.18
N LEU A 300 12.19 6.15 12.37
CA LEU A 300 13.06 4.97 12.45
C LEU A 300 14.08 4.84 11.33
N GLU A 301 13.84 5.48 10.19
CA GLU A 301 14.66 5.33 8.99
C GLU A 301 15.44 6.59 8.68
N THR A 302 16.50 6.42 7.88
CA THR A 302 17.33 7.53 7.39
C THR A 302 16.64 8.28 6.26
N ARG A 303 17.06 9.53 6.02
CA ARG A 303 16.57 10.33 4.88
C ARG A 303 16.80 9.61 3.56
N GLU A 304 17.96 8.97 3.41
CA GLU A 304 18.34 8.20 2.21
C GLU A 304 17.38 7.03 2.00
N LYS A 305 17.01 6.32 3.08
CA LYS A 305 16.08 5.20 3.00
C LYS A 305 14.66 5.66 2.67
N LEU A 306 14.21 6.78 3.24
CA LEU A 306 12.90 7.36 2.93
C LEU A 306 12.82 7.83 1.46
N HIS A 307 13.89 8.40 0.92
CA HIS A 307 14.01 8.71 -0.52
C HIS A 307 14.01 7.45 -1.40
N GLU A 308 14.69 6.39 -0.97
CA GLU A 308 14.62 5.09 -1.63
C GLU A 308 13.19 4.53 -1.65
N ASN A 309 12.50 4.54 -0.50
CA ASN A 309 11.12 4.10 -0.38
C ASN A 309 10.19 4.92 -1.29
N THR A 310 10.36 6.24 -1.30
CA THR A 310 9.60 7.15 -2.17
C THR A 310 9.81 6.81 -3.64
N ARG A 311 11.03 6.49 -4.08
CA ARG A 311 11.32 6.06 -5.46
C ARG A 311 10.76 4.69 -5.79
N ASN A 312 10.80 3.75 -4.84
CA ASN A 312 10.28 2.40 -5.04
C ASN A 312 8.75 2.38 -5.10
N HIS A 313 8.07 3.25 -4.36
CA HIS A 313 6.62 3.40 -4.36
C HIS A 313 6.12 4.39 -5.43
N GLY A 314 6.96 5.35 -5.82
CA GLY A 314 6.68 6.38 -6.81
C GLY A 314 6.93 5.88 -8.22
N THR A 315 5.89 5.43 -8.90
CA THR A 315 5.95 5.21 -10.36
C THR A 315 5.82 6.55 -11.09
N LYS A 316 6.53 6.70 -12.22
CA LYS A 316 6.42 7.89 -13.08
C LYS A 316 4.99 8.03 -13.62
N GLY A 317 4.40 9.20 -13.44
CA GLY A 317 2.98 9.49 -13.70
C GLY A 317 2.02 8.95 -12.63
N GLY A 318 2.55 8.33 -11.57
CA GLY A 318 1.80 7.65 -10.52
C GLY A 318 1.16 8.58 -9.50
N VAL A 319 0.39 7.99 -8.59
CA VAL A 319 -0.38 8.72 -7.57
C VAL A 319 0.53 9.38 -6.54
N LEU A 320 1.57 8.68 -6.06
CA LEU A 320 2.53 9.22 -5.10
C LEU A 320 3.31 10.42 -5.67
N GLU A 321 3.83 10.29 -6.89
CA GLU A 321 4.54 11.38 -7.58
C GLU A 321 3.64 12.62 -7.68
N LYS A 322 2.34 12.43 -7.97
CA LYS A 322 1.39 13.53 -8.03
C LYS A 322 1.26 14.25 -6.68
N GLY A 323 1.20 13.51 -5.57
CA GLY A 323 1.20 14.07 -4.22
C GLY A 323 2.46 14.89 -3.93
N CYS A 324 3.64 14.33 -4.20
CA CYS A 324 4.92 15.02 -4.01
C CYS A 324 5.02 16.30 -4.86
N ILE A 325 4.59 16.27 -6.13
CA ILE A 325 4.55 17.47 -6.99
C ILE A 325 3.65 18.56 -6.40
N PHE A 326 2.49 18.18 -5.84
CA PHE A 326 1.61 19.15 -5.20
C PHE A 326 2.24 19.76 -3.94
N PHE A 327 2.88 18.95 -3.10
CA PHE A 327 3.64 19.44 -1.95
C PHE A 327 4.70 20.45 -2.37
N GLU A 328 5.58 20.05 -3.30
CA GLU A 328 6.68 20.88 -3.79
C GLU A 328 6.19 22.22 -4.35
N ARG A 329 5.07 22.20 -5.07
CA ARG A 329 4.56 23.38 -5.76
C ARG A 329 3.80 24.36 -4.84
N TYR A 330 3.12 23.86 -3.81
CA TYR A 330 2.13 24.65 -3.09
C TYR A 330 2.32 24.73 -1.59
N LEU A 331 3.00 23.77 -0.96
CA LEU A 331 3.16 23.74 0.50
C LEU A 331 4.61 23.91 0.96
N ARG A 332 5.60 23.44 0.21
CA ARG A 332 7.00 23.46 0.65
C ARG A 332 7.45 24.85 1.09
N HIS A 333 7.30 25.86 0.23
CA HIS A 333 7.77 27.20 0.53
C HIS A 333 7.00 27.84 1.71
N PRO A 334 5.65 27.85 1.76
CA PRO A 334 4.92 28.32 2.94
C PRO A 334 5.31 27.60 4.24
N LEU A 335 5.58 26.29 4.18
CA LEU A 335 6.02 25.50 5.32
C LEU A 335 7.41 25.93 5.80
N GLU A 336 8.37 26.09 4.89
CA GLU A 336 9.73 26.54 5.22
C GLU A 336 9.71 27.95 5.82
N GLU A 337 8.91 28.88 5.26
CA GLU A 337 8.73 30.23 5.78
C GLU A 337 8.11 30.24 7.18
N MET A 338 7.01 29.49 7.40
CA MET A 338 6.40 29.41 8.71
C MET A 338 7.33 28.75 9.73
N THR A 339 8.09 27.71 9.32
CA THR A 339 9.08 27.09 10.20
C THR A 339 10.13 28.12 10.64
N ALA A 340 10.63 28.95 9.72
CA ALA A 340 11.59 30.00 10.05
C ALA A 340 11.01 31.02 11.05
N ARG A 341 9.76 31.44 10.86
CA ARG A 341 9.06 32.36 11.78
C ARG A 341 8.85 31.76 13.17
N VAL A 342 8.49 30.48 13.24
CA VAL A 342 8.34 29.75 14.52
C VAL A 342 9.64 29.77 15.31
N LEU A 343 10.78 29.62 14.64
CA LEU A 343 12.10 29.71 15.28
C LEU A 343 12.36 31.13 15.81
N ASP A 344 11.91 32.15 15.08
CA ASP A 344 11.98 33.56 15.49
C ASP A 344 10.94 33.92 16.58
N GLY A 345 10.00 33.01 16.90
CA GLY A 345 9.00 33.16 17.96
C GLY A 345 7.66 33.71 17.52
N GLU A 346 7.42 33.68 16.21
CA GLU A 346 6.17 34.12 15.59
C GLU A 346 5.48 32.93 14.92
N TRP A 347 4.16 32.88 14.99
CA TRP A 347 3.37 32.01 14.12
C TRP A 347 2.05 32.67 13.76
N GLU A 348 1.39 32.15 12.73
CA GLU A 348 0.04 32.56 12.33
C GLU A 348 -0.92 31.40 12.53
N GLU A 349 -2.02 31.64 13.24
CA GLU A 349 -3.06 30.63 13.48
C GLU A 349 -3.64 30.11 12.16
N ASP A 350 -3.89 31.02 11.20
CA ASP A 350 -4.46 30.74 9.88
C ASP A 350 -3.58 29.80 9.03
N PHE A 351 -2.28 29.66 9.36
CA PHE A 351 -1.41 28.70 8.67
C PHE A 351 -1.87 27.25 8.88
N PHE A 352 -2.41 26.92 10.04
CA PHE A 352 -2.88 25.56 10.31
C PHE A 352 -4.17 25.26 9.54
N ASP A 353 -5.05 26.25 9.35
CA ASP A 353 -6.21 26.14 8.46
C ASP A 353 -5.78 25.93 7.00
N PHE A 354 -4.74 26.66 6.58
CA PHE A 354 -4.12 26.45 5.26
C PHE A 354 -3.56 25.04 5.10
N VAL A 355 -2.81 24.53 6.09
CA VAL A 355 -2.27 23.16 6.09
C VAL A 355 -3.38 22.12 6.00
N GLN A 356 -4.47 22.29 6.76
CA GLN A 356 -5.64 21.42 6.69
C GLN A 356 -6.24 21.41 5.28
N GLY A 357 -6.43 22.59 4.67
CA GLY A 357 -6.92 22.72 3.29
C GLY A 357 -5.99 22.11 2.24
N MET A 358 -4.67 22.22 2.44
CA MET A 358 -3.66 21.62 1.58
C MET A 358 -3.67 20.10 1.63
N SER A 359 -3.77 19.52 2.82
CA SER A 359 -3.89 18.07 3.03
C SER A 359 -5.16 17.50 2.35
N TYR A 360 -6.29 18.19 2.48
CA TYR A 360 -7.53 17.85 1.76
C TYR A 360 -7.31 17.88 0.25
N THR A 361 -6.70 18.96 -0.25
CA THR A 361 -6.51 19.18 -1.69
C THR A 361 -5.54 18.17 -2.32
N ILE A 362 -4.47 17.80 -1.60
CA ILE A 362 -3.54 16.76 -2.02
C ILE A 362 -4.25 15.41 -2.12
N SER A 363 -5.06 15.06 -1.12
CA SER A 363 -5.86 13.83 -1.15
C SER A 363 -6.79 13.79 -2.36
N LEU A 364 -7.51 14.89 -2.62
CA LEU A 364 -8.38 15.00 -3.80
C LEU A 364 -7.61 14.90 -5.12
N ALA A 365 -6.42 15.50 -5.20
CA ALA A 365 -5.58 15.44 -6.39
C ALA A 365 -5.03 14.03 -6.64
N ALA A 366 -4.58 13.34 -5.59
CA ALA A 366 -4.17 11.95 -5.63
C ALA A 366 -5.32 11.05 -6.10
N TYR A 367 -6.51 11.19 -5.52
CA TYR A 367 -7.71 10.45 -5.92
C TYR A 367 -8.04 10.62 -7.40
N ARG A 368 -8.08 11.86 -7.89
CA ARG A 368 -8.33 12.15 -9.32
C ARG A 368 -7.27 11.53 -10.22
N GLN A 369 -6.03 11.46 -9.77
CA GLN A 369 -4.96 10.80 -10.52
C GLN A 369 -5.15 9.28 -10.55
N SER A 370 -5.55 8.67 -9.43
CA SER A 370 -5.89 7.25 -9.36
C SER A 370 -6.96 6.89 -10.39
N TYR A 371 -8.04 7.68 -10.51
CA TYR A 371 -9.10 7.45 -11.50
C TYR A 371 -8.60 7.52 -12.94
N ARG A 372 -7.78 8.52 -13.28
CA ARG A 372 -7.19 8.64 -14.62
C ARG A 372 -6.34 7.43 -14.98
N LEU A 373 -5.57 6.91 -14.02
CA LEU A 373 -4.71 5.75 -14.24
C LEU A 373 -5.48 4.44 -14.39
N THR A 374 -6.68 4.35 -13.81
CA THR A 374 -7.55 3.18 -13.98
C THR A 374 -8.41 3.23 -15.24
N GLY A 375 -8.31 4.31 -16.03
CA GLY A 375 -9.05 4.48 -17.28
C GLY A 375 -10.55 4.68 -17.08
N ARG A 376 -10.95 5.17 -15.90
CA ARG A 376 -12.33 5.48 -15.53
C ARG A 376 -12.63 6.97 -15.59
#